data_AF-A0A8J5MY93-F1
#
_entry.id   AF-A0A8J5MY93-F1
#
_cell.length_a   1.000
_cell.length_b   1.000
_cell.length_c   1.000
_cell.angle_alpha   90.00
_cell.angle_beta   90.00
_cell.angle_gamma   90.00
#
_symmetry.space_group_name_H-M   'P 1'
#
loop_
_entity.id
_entity.type
_entity.pdbx_description
1 polymer ?
#
loop_
_entity_poly.entity_id
_entity_poly.type
_entity_poly.pdbx_seq_one_letter_code
_entity_poly.pdbx_strand_id
1 'polypeptide(L)'
;RDSLIKPIKVEAEGFLREKTWTKYICSKDFETGEDSLEAWELKTPLTIVEGSDRAWVTAVGDLLALSLENLGHLIRMPYGCGEQNMVNFVPNIYILQYLKASNQTTTESTQKLLNFMKTGYQRELLYRRDNGSYSAFGNADDSGSTWLTAFVLKSFGQAQDFILIDKEGLNQTSLWLKSQQMADGCYTSVGKVFNKAMKGGIAGSDSPVPLTAYVMISLLEAGDESCSPLECPAAKCIQADTSRDPYTLALKAYALALAKLPEAETVFQQLLDQAIVAKNSTHWELPQGPGKSKAVAVETAGYSVMTMMTLDPKKYEQQARKVVKWITAQRNGQGGFYST
;
A
#
# COMPACT_ATOMS: atom_id res chain seq x y z
N ARG A 1 26.22 51.61 -20.46
CA ARG A 1 24.88 51.35 -21.03
C ARG A 1 24.43 50.06 -20.37
N ASP A 2 23.58 50.13 -19.35
CA ASP A 2 23.15 48.93 -18.63
C ASP A 2 22.04 48.23 -19.39
N SER A 3 22.19 46.92 -19.59
CA SER A 3 21.19 46.05 -20.20
C SER A 3 20.77 44.99 -19.19
N LEU A 4 19.47 44.78 -19.08
CA LEU A 4 18.87 43.71 -18.28
C LEU A 4 18.30 42.65 -19.22
N ILE A 5 18.80 41.43 -19.12
CA ILE A 5 18.29 40.28 -19.87
C ILE A 5 17.62 39.33 -18.87
N LYS A 6 16.33 39.07 -19.06
CA LYS A 6 15.56 38.08 -18.28
C LYS A 6 14.94 37.05 -19.23
N PRO A 7 15.19 35.75 -19.03
CA PRO A 7 14.55 34.70 -19.82
C PRO A 7 13.08 34.55 -19.43
N ILE A 8 12.26 34.19 -20.41
CA ILE A 8 10.84 33.84 -20.22
C ILE A 8 10.71 32.36 -20.57
N LYS A 9 10.12 31.58 -19.66
CA LYS A 9 9.81 30.17 -19.91
C LYS A 9 8.52 30.07 -20.72
N VAL A 10 8.60 29.43 -21.87
CA VAL A 10 7.45 29.12 -22.72
C VAL A 10 7.19 27.62 -22.64
N GLU A 11 5.97 27.22 -22.34
CA GLU A 11 5.54 25.82 -22.30
C GLU A 11 4.66 25.52 -23.51
N ALA A 12 4.70 24.27 -24.00
CA ALA A 12 3.83 23.84 -25.09
C ALA A 12 2.35 23.88 -24.67
N GLU A 13 1.47 24.15 -25.62
CA GLU A 13 0.02 24.15 -25.40
C GLU A 13 -0.55 22.72 -25.22
N GLY A 14 -1.81 22.64 -24.79
CA GLY A 14 -2.54 21.38 -24.62
C GLY A 14 -2.32 20.69 -23.27
N PHE A 15 -2.53 19.37 -23.24
CA PHE A 15 -2.43 18.56 -22.02
C PHE A 15 -1.28 17.55 -22.14
N LEU A 16 -0.35 17.58 -21.18
CA LEU A 16 0.74 16.61 -21.11
C LEU A 16 0.19 15.18 -20.98
N ARG A 17 0.65 14.29 -21.86
CA ARG A 17 0.40 12.85 -21.79
C ARG A 17 1.73 12.13 -21.63
N GLU A 18 1.90 11.47 -20.50
CA GLU A 18 3.08 10.65 -20.22
C GLU A 18 2.75 9.16 -20.39
N LYS A 19 3.67 8.43 -21.01
CA LYS A 19 3.67 6.96 -21.02
C LYS A 19 5.00 6.50 -20.43
N THR A 20 4.93 5.56 -19.51
CA THR A 20 6.10 5.02 -18.82
C THR A 20 6.25 3.55 -19.18
N TRP A 21 7.47 3.15 -19.49
CA TRP A 21 7.87 1.75 -19.62
C TRP A 21 8.95 1.49 -18.58
N THR A 22 8.81 0.38 -17.86
CA THR A 22 9.71 0.03 -16.77
C THR A 22 10.06 -1.44 -16.88
N LYS A 23 11.36 -1.74 -16.83
CA LYS A 23 11.87 -3.11 -16.75
C LYS A 23 12.80 -3.25 -15.56
N TYR A 24 12.54 -4.25 -14.74
CA TYR A 24 13.48 -4.71 -13.72
C TYR A 24 14.39 -5.78 -14.33
N ILE A 25 15.70 -5.62 -14.18
CA ILE A 25 16.71 -6.55 -14.69
C ILE A 25 17.55 -7.05 -13.52
N CYS A 26 17.69 -8.38 -13.41
CA CYS A 26 18.65 -8.99 -12.49
C CYS A 26 19.77 -9.67 -13.28
N SER A 27 21.03 -9.36 -12.95
CA SER A 27 22.19 -9.92 -13.67
C SER A 27 22.19 -11.45 -13.69
N LYS A 28 21.85 -12.09 -12.56
CA LYS A 28 21.80 -13.56 -12.45
C LYS A 28 20.76 -14.16 -13.39
N ASP A 29 19.61 -13.52 -13.50
CA ASP A 29 18.51 -13.99 -14.35
C ASP A 29 18.85 -13.81 -15.84
N PHE A 30 19.72 -12.85 -16.16
CA PHE A 30 20.26 -12.66 -17.51
C PHE A 30 21.28 -13.76 -17.86
N GLU A 31 22.16 -14.10 -16.91
CA GLU A 31 23.14 -15.20 -17.06
C GLU A 31 22.45 -16.57 -17.24
N THR A 32 21.33 -16.80 -16.57
CA THR A 32 20.53 -18.03 -16.71
C THR A 32 19.59 -18.04 -17.91
N GLY A 33 19.49 -16.93 -18.66
CA GLY A 33 18.57 -16.78 -19.80
C GLY A 33 17.08 -16.72 -19.41
N GLU A 34 16.80 -16.52 -18.12
CA GLU A 34 15.45 -16.25 -17.63
C GLU A 34 15.00 -14.87 -18.08
N ASP A 35 15.87 -13.85 -17.98
CA ASP A 35 15.64 -12.49 -18.46
C ASP A 35 16.17 -12.25 -19.89
N SER A 36 15.66 -11.21 -20.56
CA SER A 36 16.06 -10.87 -21.92
C SER A 36 16.06 -9.36 -22.16
N LEU A 37 16.83 -8.91 -23.15
CA LEU A 37 16.73 -7.54 -23.65
C LEU A 37 15.29 -7.25 -24.11
N GLU A 38 14.86 -6.01 -23.92
CA GLU A 38 13.54 -5.55 -24.31
C GLU A 38 13.69 -4.28 -25.13
N ALA A 39 12.94 -4.22 -26.23
CA ALA A 39 12.90 -3.07 -27.11
C ALA A 39 11.53 -2.41 -26.96
N TRP A 40 11.52 -1.11 -26.70
CA TRP A 40 10.30 -0.32 -26.63
C TRP A 40 10.17 0.57 -27.85
N GLU A 41 9.02 0.50 -28.50
CA GLU A 41 8.67 1.35 -29.64
C GLU A 41 7.92 2.60 -29.14
N LEU A 42 8.54 3.76 -29.26
CA LEU A 42 7.96 5.04 -28.84
C LEU A 42 7.06 5.59 -29.96
N LYS A 43 5.75 5.50 -29.78
CA LYS A 43 4.74 6.05 -30.71
C LYS A 43 4.16 7.35 -30.18
N THR A 44 4.27 8.41 -30.97
CA THR A 44 3.60 9.69 -30.71
C THR A 44 2.15 9.64 -31.22
N PRO A 45 1.19 10.28 -30.51
CA PRO A 45 -0.18 10.41 -31.00
C PRO A 45 -0.23 11.37 -32.21
N LEU A 46 -1.19 11.16 -33.11
CA LEU A 46 -1.39 12.02 -34.29
C LEU A 46 -1.71 13.49 -33.94
N THR A 47 -2.21 13.72 -32.72
CA THR A 47 -2.61 15.04 -32.21
C THR A 47 -1.51 15.72 -31.37
N ILE A 48 -0.25 15.30 -31.52
CA ILE A 48 0.86 15.88 -30.76
C ILE A 48 1.15 17.31 -31.22
N VAL A 49 1.46 18.20 -30.27
CA VAL A 49 1.90 19.56 -30.57
C VAL A 49 3.36 19.48 -31.05
N GLU A 50 3.69 20.19 -32.13
CA GLU A 50 5.03 20.15 -32.72
C GLU A 50 6.11 20.57 -31.69
N GLY A 51 7.18 19.77 -31.59
CA GLY A 51 8.29 20.00 -30.65
C GLY A 51 7.95 19.79 -29.17
N SER A 52 6.76 19.27 -28.84
CA SER A 52 6.38 18.94 -27.47
C SER A 52 6.82 17.56 -27.00
N ASP A 53 7.29 16.71 -27.93
CA ASP A 53 7.79 15.37 -27.62
C ASP A 53 9.11 15.43 -26.87
N ARG A 54 9.21 14.56 -25.85
CA ARG A 54 10.40 14.38 -25.06
C ARG A 54 10.40 12.99 -24.47
N ALA A 55 11.59 12.39 -24.42
CA ALA A 55 11.81 11.11 -23.77
C ALA A 55 13.09 11.19 -22.93
N TRP A 56 13.10 10.48 -21.82
CA TRP A 56 14.27 10.29 -20.98
C TRP A 56 14.31 8.83 -20.53
N VAL A 57 15.50 8.36 -20.21
CA VAL A 57 15.74 7.03 -19.68
C VAL A 57 16.49 7.19 -18.37
N THR A 58 16.00 6.50 -17.34
CA THR A 58 16.66 6.46 -16.03
C THR A 58 16.97 5.01 -15.69
N ALA A 59 18.23 4.74 -15.34
CA ALA A 59 18.69 3.43 -14.90
C ALA A 59 19.15 3.54 -13.45
N VAL A 60 18.59 2.68 -12.59
CA VAL A 60 18.84 2.67 -11.15
C VAL A 60 19.15 1.26 -10.66
N GLY A 61 20.04 1.15 -9.68
CA GLY A 61 20.45 -0.13 -9.09
C GLY A 61 19.63 -0.58 -7.88
N ASP A 62 18.60 0.19 -7.51
CA ASP A 62 17.78 -0.07 -6.33
C ASP A 62 16.29 -0.07 -6.66
N LEU A 63 15.55 -0.98 -6.00
CA LEU A 63 14.15 -1.25 -6.29
C LEU A 63 13.27 -0.03 -6.08
N LEU A 64 13.53 0.79 -5.06
CA LEU A 64 12.77 2.01 -4.77
C LEU A 64 13.51 3.28 -5.20
N ALA A 65 14.70 3.21 -5.81
CA ALA A 65 15.49 4.38 -6.20
C ALA A 65 14.69 5.49 -6.90
N LEU A 66 13.85 5.17 -7.88
CA LEU A 66 13.04 6.20 -8.55
C LEU A 66 11.99 6.85 -7.63
N SER A 67 11.44 6.07 -6.70
CA SER A 67 10.56 6.57 -5.64
C SER A 67 11.36 7.35 -4.58
N LEU A 68 12.62 6.95 -4.35
CA LEU A 68 13.53 7.54 -3.39
C LEU A 68 14.15 8.87 -3.91
N GLU A 69 14.53 8.97 -5.17
CA GLU A 69 15.05 10.19 -5.78
C GLU A 69 13.94 11.25 -5.94
N ASN A 70 12.71 10.80 -6.20
CA ASN A 70 11.51 11.63 -6.15
C ASN A 70 10.91 11.76 -4.73
N LEU A 71 11.67 11.42 -3.67
CA LEU A 71 11.23 11.56 -2.26
C LEU A 71 10.78 12.97 -1.93
N GLY A 72 11.28 14.01 -2.59
CA GLY A 72 10.74 15.37 -2.39
C GLY A 72 9.23 15.47 -2.63
N HIS A 73 8.68 14.61 -3.50
CA HIS A 73 7.26 14.56 -3.84
C HIS A 73 6.47 13.47 -3.09
N LEU A 74 7.12 12.40 -2.62
CA LEU A 74 6.50 11.30 -1.84
C LEU A 74 6.62 11.50 -0.32
N ILE A 75 7.75 12.05 0.16
CA ILE A 75 7.90 12.57 1.52
C ILE A 75 7.21 13.93 1.56
N ARG A 76 5.94 13.92 1.94
CA ARG A 76 5.19 15.14 2.21
C ARG A 76 5.04 15.32 3.71
N MET A 77 5.24 16.55 4.17
CA MET A 77 4.80 16.93 5.50
C MET A 77 3.30 16.64 5.60
N PRO A 78 2.82 15.90 6.61
CA PRO A 78 1.41 15.61 6.72
C PRO A 78 0.55 16.87 6.91
N TYR A 79 -0.52 16.98 6.12
CA TYR A 79 -1.46 18.11 6.12
C TYR A 79 -2.88 17.64 5.81
N GLY A 80 -3.84 18.55 5.95
CA GLY A 80 -5.25 18.27 5.65
C GLY A 80 -5.99 17.64 6.82
N CYS A 81 -7.15 17.04 6.51
CA CYS A 81 -8.00 16.27 7.44
C CYS A 81 -7.39 14.89 7.76
N GLY A 82 -7.99 14.11 8.67
CA GLY A 82 -7.40 12.84 9.14
C GLY A 82 -7.01 11.87 7.99
N GLU A 83 -7.89 11.73 6.99
CA GLU A 83 -7.58 10.93 5.80
C GLU A 83 -6.35 11.42 5.03
N GLN A 84 -6.28 12.72 4.75
CA GLN A 84 -5.16 13.33 4.01
C GLN A 84 -3.86 13.31 4.80
N ASN A 85 -3.96 13.47 6.12
CA ASN A 85 -2.82 13.38 7.02
C ASN A 85 -2.21 11.97 6.95
N MET A 86 -3.05 10.93 7.03
CA MET A 86 -2.61 9.54 6.95
C MET A 86 -1.98 9.17 5.61
N VAL A 87 -2.52 9.67 4.48
CA VAL A 87 -1.91 9.49 3.14
C VAL A 87 -0.46 10.00 3.10
N ASN A 88 -0.16 11.07 3.83
CA ASN A 88 1.19 11.63 3.88
C ASN A 88 2.05 11.04 4.99
N PHE A 89 1.45 10.56 6.09
CA PHE A 89 2.16 10.00 7.24
C PHE A 89 2.73 8.61 6.95
N VAL A 90 1.90 7.70 6.44
CA VAL A 90 2.23 6.28 6.28
C VAL A 90 3.42 6.01 5.36
N PRO A 91 3.57 6.69 4.20
CA PRO A 91 4.75 6.51 3.36
C PRO A 91 6.06 6.74 4.10
N ASN A 92 6.12 7.67 5.06
CA ASN A 92 7.35 7.94 5.82
C ASN A 92 7.82 6.72 6.63
N ILE A 93 6.88 5.91 7.14
CA ILE A 93 7.18 4.68 7.89
C ILE A 93 7.82 3.65 6.96
N TYR A 94 7.15 3.35 5.84
CA TYR A 94 7.60 2.32 4.90
C TYR A 94 8.90 2.71 4.18
N ILE A 95 9.09 4.00 3.87
CA ILE A 95 10.36 4.51 3.34
C ILE A 95 11.49 4.27 4.34
N LEU A 96 11.29 4.58 5.63
CA LEU A 96 12.33 4.39 6.63
C LEU A 96 12.63 2.89 6.88
N GLN A 97 11.60 2.04 6.92
CA GLN A 97 11.76 0.59 6.97
C GLN A 97 12.60 0.08 5.80
N TYR A 98 12.28 0.52 4.58
CA TYR A 98 13.03 0.15 3.40
C TYR A 98 14.50 0.58 3.47
N LEU A 99 14.75 1.86 3.75
CA LEU A 99 16.11 2.41 3.83
C LEU A 99 16.95 1.69 4.88
N LYS A 100 16.34 1.30 6.01
CA LYS A 100 17.01 0.49 7.03
C LYS A 100 17.32 -0.92 6.53
N ALA A 101 16.34 -1.58 5.90
CA ALA A 101 16.52 -2.94 5.37
C ALA A 101 17.55 -3.00 4.21
N SER A 102 17.65 -1.95 3.40
CA SER A 102 18.61 -1.84 2.30
C SER A 102 19.97 -1.26 2.72
N ASN A 103 20.16 -0.90 4.00
CA ASN A 103 21.35 -0.21 4.51
C ASN A 103 21.67 1.12 3.78
N GLN A 104 20.63 1.85 3.37
CA GLN A 104 20.73 3.12 2.63
C GLN A 104 20.36 4.35 3.47
N THR A 105 20.18 4.20 4.79
CA THR A 105 19.87 5.33 5.67
C THR A 105 21.01 6.34 5.74
N THR A 106 20.67 7.63 5.66
CA THR A 106 21.57 8.73 6.02
C THR A 106 21.04 9.44 7.26
N THR A 107 21.91 10.11 8.01
CA THR A 107 21.48 10.86 9.21
C THR A 107 20.43 11.91 8.86
N GLU A 108 20.62 12.63 7.75
CA GLU A 108 19.71 13.67 7.29
C GLU A 108 18.33 13.10 6.90
N SER A 109 18.29 12.06 6.05
CA SER A 109 17.03 11.46 5.61
C SER A 109 16.27 10.85 6.78
N THR A 110 16.97 10.19 7.69
CA THR A 110 16.40 9.60 8.91
C THR A 110 15.78 10.67 9.80
N GLN A 111 16.52 11.74 10.13
CA GLN A 111 16.01 12.82 10.98
C GLN A 111 14.78 13.50 10.36
N LYS A 112 14.80 13.74 9.04
CA LYS A 112 13.67 14.31 8.31
C LYS A 112 12.42 13.42 8.41
N LEU A 113 12.54 12.12 8.14
CA LEU A 113 11.45 11.16 8.23
C LEU A 113 10.90 11.05 9.66
N LEU A 114 11.79 11.01 10.67
CA LEU A 114 11.39 10.99 12.08
C LEU A 114 10.59 12.24 12.48
N ASN A 115 11.02 13.42 12.03
CA ASN A 115 10.32 14.68 12.32
C ASN A 115 8.94 14.73 11.66
N PHE A 116 8.83 14.24 10.42
CA PHE A 116 7.54 14.16 9.72
C PHE A 116 6.60 13.14 10.35
N MET A 117 7.11 11.98 10.79
CA MET A 117 6.30 11.02 11.55
C MET A 117 5.81 11.62 12.86
N LYS A 118 6.68 12.28 13.66
CA LYS A 118 6.26 12.95 14.90
C LYS A 118 5.17 14.01 14.65
N THR A 119 5.35 14.81 13.60
CA THR A 119 4.38 15.85 13.22
C THR A 119 3.05 15.24 12.78
N GLY A 120 3.08 14.22 11.92
CA GLY A 120 1.89 13.54 11.43
C GLY A 120 1.14 12.82 12.53
N TYR A 121 1.85 12.18 13.47
CA TYR A 121 1.26 11.56 14.66
C TYR A 121 0.50 12.59 15.50
N GLN A 122 1.15 13.68 15.91
CA GLN A 122 0.52 14.73 16.71
C GLN A 122 -0.68 15.37 16.01
N ARG A 123 -0.60 15.53 14.69
CA ARG A 123 -1.69 16.05 13.88
C ARG A 123 -2.86 15.08 13.79
N GLU A 124 -2.60 13.79 13.63
CA GLU A 124 -3.66 12.78 13.54
C GLU A 124 -4.46 12.65 14.84
N LEU A 125 -3.82 12.91 15.99
CA LEU A 125 -4.52 12.93 17.29
C LEU A 125 -5.64 13.99 17.35
N LEU A 126 -5.61 15.03 16.51
CA LEU A 126 -6.71 16.00 16.40
C LEU A 126 -7.99 15.40 15.78
N TYR A 127 -7.86 14.29 15.07
CA TYR A 127 -8.94 13.55 14.43
C TYR A 127 -9.35 12.30 15.21
N ARG A 128 -8.72 12.09 16.36
CA ARG A 128 -9.13 11.08 17.34
C ARG A 128 -10.38 11.55 18.08
N ARG A 129 -11.32 10.64 18.26
CA ARG A 129 -12.56 10.85 19.00
C ARG A 129 -12.43 10.39 20.44
N ASP A 130 -13.35 10.82 21.30
CA ASP A 130 -13.32 10.55 22.74
C ASP A 130 -13.38 9.05 23.08
N ASN A 131 -14.03 8.26 22.22
CA ASN A 131 -14.12 6.80 22.34
C ASN A 131 -12.91 6.05 21.76
N GLY A 132 -11.86 6.76 21.34
CA GLY A 132 -10.63 6.19 20.78
C GLY A 132 -10.65 5.93 19.27
N SER A 133 -11.77 6.11 18.59
CA SER A 133 -11.87 5.95 17.13
C SER A 133 -11.37 7.15 16.34
N TYR A 134 -11.14 7.00 15.04
CA TYR A 134 -10.72 8.07 14.13
C TYR A 134 -11.77 8.28 13.03
N SER A 135 -11.95 9.54 12.62
CA SER A 135 -12.77 9.94 11.47
C SER A 135 -12.10 11.09 10.73
N ALA A 136 -12.59 11.45 9.54
CA ALA A 136 -11.96 12.50 8.74
C ALA A 136 -11.92 13.86 9.47
N PHE A 137 -12.93 14.17 10.28
CA PHE A 137 -13.06 15.44 11.00
C PHE A 137 -13.15 15.27 12.53
N GLY A 138 -12.70 14.12 13.06
CA GLY A 138 -12.70 13.85 14.51
C GLY A 138 -14.09 13.97 15.13
N ASN A 139 -14.18 14.59 16.31
CA ASN A 139 -15.44 14.75 17.06
C ASN A 139 -16.51 15.59 16.34
N ALA A 140 -16.19 16.25 15.21
CA ALA A 140 -17.19 16.94 14.39
C ALA A 140 -18.06 15.99 13.55
N ASP A 141 -17.60 14.76 13.29
CA ASP A 141 -18.40 13.74 12.60
C ASP A 141 -19.41 13.08 13.57
N ASP A 142 -20.43 12.41 13.04
CA ASP A 142 -21.40 11.67 13.87
C ASP A 142 -20.79 10.40 14.48
N SER A 143 -19.79 9.80 13.82
CA SER A 143 -19.17 8.54 14.25
C SER A 143 -17.73 8.38 13.74
N GLY A 144 -16.98 7.48 14.40
CA GLY A 144 -15.69 6.99 13.91
C GLY A 144 -15.86 6.09 12.70
N SER A 145 -14.82 5.98 11.87
CA SER A 145 -14.79 5.04 10.75
C SER A 145 -14.02 3.77 11.12
N THR A 146 -14.63 2.60 10.95
CA THR A 146 -13.95 1.31 11.19
C THR A 146 -12.68 1.19 10.36
N TRP A 147 -12.79 1.52 9.07
CA TRP A 147 -11.69 1.39 8.13
C TRP A 147 -10.55 2.36 8.47
N LEU A 148 -10.85 3.66 8.68
CA LEU A 148 -9.82 4.65 8.99
C LEU A 148 -9.17 4.35 10.34
N THR A 149 -9.96 3.96 11.34
CA THR A 149 -9.44 3.60 12.67
C THR A 149 -8.49 2.40 12.59
N ALA A 150 -8.83 1.37 11.80
CA ALA A 150 -7.94 0.24 11.56
C ALA A 150 -6.65 0.68 10.84
N PHE A 151 -6.76 1.53 9.83
CA PHE A 151 -5.60 2.07 9.11
C PHE A 151 -4.66 2.87 10.02
N VAL A 152 -5.22 3.73 10.89
CA VAL A 152 -4.47 4.48 11.90
C VAL A 152 -3.80 3.55 12.90
N LEU A 153 -4.54 2.56 13.44
CA LEU A 153 -4.00 1.59 14.41
C LEU A 153 -2.81 0.82 13.81
N LYS A 154 -2.97 0.26 12.61
CA LYS A 154 -1.89 -0.44 11.89
C LYS A 154 -0.66 0.45 11.74
N SER A 155 -0.87 1.66 11.23
CA SER A 155 0.21 2.60 10.93
C SER A 155 0.95 3.05 12.19
N PHE A 156 0.23 3.38 13.25
CA PHE A 156 0.83 3.75 14.53
C PHE A 156 1.53 2.57 15.18
N GLY A 157 0.96 1.38 15.08
CA GLY A 157 1.55 0.13 15.52
C GLY A 157 2.96 -0.05 14.95
N GLN A 158 3.10 0.10 13.63
CA GLN A 158 4.38 0.02 12.93
C GLN A 158 5.31 1.22 13.18
N ALA A 159 4.76 2.40 13.45
CA ALA A 159 5.55 3.59 13.74
C ALA A 159 6.25 3.54 15.12
N GLN A 160 5.80 2.67 16.03
CA GLN A 160 6.41 2.47 17.37
C GLN A 160 7.89 2.12 17.31
N ASP A 161 8.35 1.48 16.22
CA ASP A 161 9.77 1.15 16.02
C ASP A 161 10.66 2.37 15.78
N PHE A 162 10.07 3.54 15.51
CA PHE A 162 10.79 4.75 15.10
C PHE A 162 10.50 5.96 15.96
N ILE A 163 9.26 6.11 16.43
CA ILE A 163 8.82 7.26 17.22
C ILE A 163 8.04 6.80 18.46
N LEU A 164 8.02 7.64 19.49
CA LEU A 164 7.20 7.40 20.67
C LEU A 164 5.72 7.58 20.31
N ILE A 165 4.93 6.53 20.52
CA ILE A 165 3.47 6.53 20.39
C ILE A 165 2.87 6.21 21.76
N ASP A 166 1.80 6.89 22.13
CA ASP A 166 1.04 6.60 23.34
C ASP A 166 0.36 5.22 23.26
N LYS A 167 0.82 4.29 24.09
CA LYS A 167 0.32 2.92 24.17
C LYS A 167 -1.09 2.84 24.73
N GLU A 168 -1.45 3.73 25.66
CA GLU A 168 -2.80 3.74 26.22
C GLU A 168 -3.81 4.16 25.16
N GLY A 169 -3.49 5.22 24.39
CA GLY A 169 -4.27 5.64 23.24
C GLY A 169 -4.41 4.55 22.17
N LEU A 170 -3.34 3.80 21.87
CA LEU A 170 -3.42 2.66 20.95
C LEU A 170 -4.32 1.55 21.47
N ASN A 171 -4.21 1.21 22.76
CA ASN A 171 -5.04 0.18 23.36
C ASN A 171 -6.52 0.56 23.34
N GLN A 172 -6.85 1.81 23.67
CA GLN A 172 -8.22 2.32 23.55
C GLN A 172 -8.75 2.23 22.10
N THR A 173 -7.89 2.53 21.12
CA THR A 173 -8.22 2.41 19.69
C THR A 173 -8.50 0.95 19.30
N SER A 174 -7.65 0.00 19.76
CA SER A 174 -7.84 -1.44 19.56
C SER A 174 -9.15 -1.93 20.20
N LEU A 175 -9.43 -1.54 21.45
CA LEU A 175 -10.66 -1.91 22.16
C LEU A 175 -11.91 -1.41 21.42
N TRP A 176 -11.89 -0.17 20.92
CA TRP A 176 -13.00 0.35 20.13
C TRP A 176 -13.20 -0.43 18.83
N LEU A 177 -12.12 -0.80 18.12
CA LEU A 177 -12.25 -1.63 16.92
C LEU A 177 -12.88 -2.98 17.26
N LYS A 178 -12.38 -3.66 18.30
CA LYS A 178 -12.93 -4.95 18.77
C LYS A 178 -14.41 -4.86 19.13
N SER A 179 -14.87 -3.73 19.66
CA SER A 179 -16.30 -3.53 19.96
C SER A 179 -17.18 -3.40 18.71
N GLN A 180 -16.59 -3.26 17.51
CA GLN A 180 -17.31 -3.26 16.22
C GLN A 180 -17.47 -4.68 15.64
N GLN A 181 -17.02 -5.72 16.36
CA GLN A 181 -17.19 -7.11 15.94
C GLN A 181 -18.61 -7.61 16.22
N MET A 182 -19.21 -8.26 15.22
CA MET A 182 -20.53 -8.88 15.30
C MET A 182 -20.44 -10.30 15.87
N ALA A 183 -21.60 -10.88 16.20
CA ALA A 183 -21.71 -12.23 16.75
C ALA A 183 -21.21 -13.34 15.80
N ASP A 184 -21.26 -13.11 14.49
CA ASP A 184 -20.70 -13.99 13.46
C ASP A 184 -19.18 -13.85 13.28
N GLY A 185 -18.55 -12.92 14.03
CA GLY A 185 -17.13 -12.61 13.98
C GLY A 185 -16.74 -11.56 12.95
N CYS A 186 -17.63 -11.16 12.04
CA CYS A 186 -17.36 -10.13 11.04
C CYS A 186 -17.32 -8.73 11.70
N TYR A 187 -16.63 -7.77 11.07
CA TYR A 187 -16.62 -6.38 11.53
C TYR A 187 -17.63 -5.52 10.77
N THR A 188 -18.38 -4.69 11.48
CA THR A 188 -19.29 -3.72 10.85
C THR A 188 -18.54 -2.55 10.22
N SER A 189 -18.94 -2.15 9.01
CA SER A 189 -18.48 -0.90 8.40
C SER A 189 -19.26 0.28 8.96
N VAL A 190 -18.75 0.93 10.00
CA VAL A 190 -19.29 2.19 10.53
C VAL A 190 -18.49 3.40 10.03
N GLY A 191 -19.12 4.56 10.07
CA GLY A 191 -18.55 5.84 9.66
C GLY A 191 -18.36 5.99 8.14
N LYS A 192 -17.81 7.14 7.75
CA LYS A 192 -17.57 7.50 6.35
C LYS A 192 -16.08 7.62 6.10
N VAL A 193 -15.67 7.22 4.91
CA VAL A 193 -14.36 7.55 4.34
C VAL A 193 -14.63 8.30 3.04
N PHE A 194 -14.20 9.55 2.96
CA PHE A 194 -14.49 10.44 1.83
C PHE A 194 -13.55 10.14 0.66
N ASN A 195 -12.28 9.88 0.93
CA ASN A 195 -11.31 9.46 -0.07
C ASN A 195 -11.38 7.96 -0.33
N LYS A 196 -12.28 7.56 -1.25
CA LYS A 196 -12.47 6.15 -1.64
C LYS A 196 -11.20 5.48 -2.17
N ALA A 197 -10.26 6.23 -2.74
CA ALA A 197 -9.00 5.68 -3.24
C ALA A 197 -8.16 5.04 -2.12
N MET A 198 -8.27 5.55 -0.89
CA MET A 198 -7.54 5.00 0.25
C MET A 198 -8.03 3.60 0.66
N LYS A 199 -9.32 3.29 0.44
CA LYS A 199 -9.89 2.00 0.84
C LYS A 199 -9.47 0.83 -0.05
N GLY A 200 -8.73 1.09 -1.13
CA GLY A 200 -8.31 0.05 -2.07
C GLY A 200 -9.48 -0.76 -2.61
N GLY A 201 -9.27 -2.07 -2.77
CA GLY A 201 -10.31 -2.99 -3.24
C GLY A 201 -11.50 -3.20 -2.27
N ILE A 202 -11.39 -2.77 -0.99
CA ILE A 202 -12.46 -2.92 0.00
C ILE A 202 -13.69 -2.08 -0.39
N ALA A 203 -13.49 -0.94 -1.05
CA ALA A 203 -14.59 -0.06 -1.46
C ALA A 203 -15.54 -0.69 -2.51
N GLY A 204 -15.10 -1.72 -3.21
CA GLY A 204 -15.86 -2.38 -4.28
C GLY A 204 -16.55 -3.68 -3.87
N SER A 205 -16.51 -4.06 -2.59
CA SER A 205 -17.10 -5.31 -2.10
C SER A 205 -18.32 -5.04 -1.22
N ASP A 206 -19.44 -5.69 -1.55
CA ASP A 206 -20.65 -5.71 -0.72
C ASP A 206 -20.52 -6.71 0.46
N SER A 207 -19.44 -7.50 0.49
CA SER A 207 -19.16 -8.45 1.56
C SER A 207 -18.45 -7.77 2.74
N PRO A 208 -18.78 -8.11 4.01
CA PRO A 208 -18.05 -7.61 5.18
C PRO A 208 -16.64 -8.22 5.31
N VAL A 209 -16.30 -9.23 4.51
CA VAL A 209 -15.10 -10.05 4.67
C VAL A 209 -13.80 -9.30 4.36
N PRO A 210 -13.66 -8.52 3.26
CA PRO A 210 -12.44 -7.74 3.02
C PRO A 210 -12.15 -6.75 4.14
N LEU A 211 -13.19 -6.07 4.67
CA LEU A 211 -13.03 -5.19 5.83
C LEU A 211 -12.62 -5.97 7.07
N THR A 212 -13.26 -7.12 7.32
CA THR A 212 -12.93 -7.99 8.47
C THR A 212 -11.49 -8.45 8.42
N ALA A 213 -11.02 -8.93 7.26
CA ALA A 213 -9.62 -9.31 7.05
C ALA A 213 -8.68 -8.13 7.27
N TYR A 214 -9.02 -6.95 6.74
CA TYR A 214 -8.23 -5.74 6.92
C TYR A 214 -8.12 -5.29 8.39
N VAL A 215 -9.23 -5.32 9.14
CA VAL A 215 -9.23 -5.01 10.59
C VAL A 215 -8.41 -6.04 11.36
N MET A 216 -8.55 -7.32 11.04
CA MET A 216 -7.76 -8.40 11.65
C MET A 216 -6.26 -8.22 11.38
N ILE A 217 -5.85 -7.94 10.15
CA ILE A 217 -4.46 -7.60 9.79
C ILE A 217 -3.98 -6.41 10.62
N SER A 218 -4.79 -5.36 10.70
CA SER A 218 -4.42 -4.12 11.39
C SER A 218 -4.21 -4.30 12.88
N LEU A 219 -5.04 -5.12 13.53
CA LEU A 219 -4.88 -5.50 14.93
C LEU A 219 -3.59 -6.31 15.13
N LEU A 220 -3.38 -7.36 14.33
CA LEU A 220 -2.22 -8.25 14.44
C LEU A 220 -0.90 -7.51 14.21
N GLU A 221 -0.82 -6.67 13.17
CA GLU A 221 0.38 -5.88 12.88
C GLU A 221 0.64 -4.77 13.91
N ALA A 222 -0.39 -4.31 14.63
CA ALA A 222 -0.24 -3.39 15.76
C ALA A 222 0.22 -4.09 17.05
N GLY A 223 0.43 -5.41 17.01
CA GLY A 223 0.89 -6.21 18.15
C GLY A 223 -0.25 -6.72 19.03
N ASP A 224 -1.49 -6.76 18.53
CA ASP A 224 -2.62 -7.30 19.28
C ASP A 224 -2.57 -8.83 19.33
N GLU A 225 -2.55 -9.38 20.54
CA GLU A 225 -2.44 -10.83 20.79
C GLU A 225 -3.81 -11.54 20.98
N SER A 226 -4.93 -10.82 20.82
CA SER A 226 -6.26 -11.39 21.11
C SER A 226 -6.77 -12.40 20.07
N CYS A 227 -6.14 -12.45 18.90
CA CYS A 227 -6.42 -13.46 17.88
C CYS A 227 -5.30 -14.50 17.91
N SER A 228 -5.64 -15.73 18.28
CA SER A 228 -4.73 -16.87 18.32
C SER A 228 -5.28 -18.04 17.49
N PRO A 229 -4.47 -19.07 17.20
CA PRO A 229 -4.97 -20.29 16.56
C PRO A 229 -6.10 -21.00 17.30
N LEU A 230 -6.24 -20.76 18.61
CA LEU A 230 -7.28 -21.37 19.46
C LEU A 230 -8.57 -20.57 19.43
N GLU A 231 -8.47 -19.24 19.40
CA GLU A 231 -9.63 -18.35 19.44
C GLU A 231 -9.35 -17.10 18.61
N CYS A 232 -10.05 -16.99 17.48
CA CYS A 232 -10.09 -15.79 16.67
C CYS A 232 -11.45 -15.66 15.97
N PRO A 233 -12.42 -14.93 16.54
CA PRO A 233 -13.76 -14.82 15.97
C PRO A 233 -13.74 -14.23 14.55
N ALA A 234 -12.84 -13.29 14.26
CA ALA A 234 -12.67 -12.72 12.92
C ALA A 234 -12.30 -13.76 11.86
N ALA A 235 -11.48 -14.75 12.25
CA ALA A 235 -11.10 -15.85 11.36
C ALA A 235 -12.31 -16.72 10.99
N LYS A 236 -13.29 -16.91 11.88
CA LYS A 236 -14.52 -17.66 11.59
C LYS A 236 -15.33 -17.01 10.47
N CYS A 237 -15.52 -15.69 10.54
CA CYS A 237 -16.16 -14.93 9.46
C CYS A 237 -15.39 -15.06 8.14
N ILE A 238 -14.06 -14.91 8.18
CA ILE A 238 -13.20 -15.03 7.01
C ILE A 238 -13.28 -16.43 6.36
N GLN A 239 -13.29 -17.48 7.18
CA GLN A 239 -13.32 -18.87 6.71
C GLN A 239 -14.70 -19.29 6.19
N ALA A 240 -15.78 -18.69 6.69
CA ALA A 240 -17.14 -18.93 6.21
C ALA A 240 -17.38 -18.37 4.79
N ASP A 241 -16.58 -17.39 4.38
CA ASP A 241 -16.68 -16.79 3.05
C ASP A 241 -16.11 -17.70 1.96
N THR A 242 -16.90 -17.90 0.90
CA THR A 242 -16.57 -18.74 -0.25
C THR A 242 -16.17 -17.93 -1.49
N SER A 243 -15.98 -16.61 -1.35
CA SER A 243 -15.59 -15.74 -2.46
C SER A 243 -14.29 -16.20 -3.10
N ARG A 244 -14.26 -16.22 -4.43
CA ARG A 244 -13.07 -16.47 -5.24
C ARG A 244 -12.45 -15.19 -5.83
N ASP A 245 -12.95 -14.03 -5.43
CA ASP A 245 -12.38 -12.75 -5.87
C ASP A 245 -10.90 -12.65 -5.44
N PRO A 246 -9.95 -12.42 -6.38
CA PRO A 246 -8.51 -12.45 -6.06
C PRO A 246 -8.10 -11.46 -4.96
N TYR A 247 -8.69 -10.27 -4.93
CA TYR A 247 -8.38 -9.27 -3.90
C TYR A 247 -8.82 -9.75 -2.51
N THR A 248 -10.05 -10.28 -2.43
CA THR A 248 -10.58 -10.87 -1.20
C THR A 248 -9.72 -12.04 -0.73
N LEU A 249 -9.33 -12.95 -1.63
CA LEU A 249 -8.45 -14.08 -1.30
C LEU A 249 -7.08 -13.62 -0.78
N ALA A 250 -6.47 -12.59 -1.37
CA ALA A 250 -5.18 -12.06 -0.92
C ALA A 250 -5.23 -11.49 0.50
N LEU A 251 -6.28 -10.71 0.83
CA LEU A 251 -6.49 -10.21 2.19
C LEU A 251 -6.72 -11.35 3.19
N LYS A 252 -7.59 -12.31 2.84
CA LYS A 252 -7.89 -13.47 3.70
C LYS A 252 -6.63 -14.29 3.97
N ALA A 253 -5.88 -14.62 2.93
CA ALA A 253 -4.65 -15.41 3.04
C ALA A 253 -3.63 -14.71 3.95
N TYR A 254 -3.44 -13.40 3.79
CA TYR A 254 -2.51 -12.65 4.62
C TYR A 254 -2.97 -12.55 6.08
N ALA A 255 -4.25 -12.25 6.32
CA ALA A 255 -4.82 -12.19 7.66
C ALA A 255 -4.64 -13.53 8.41
N LEU A 256 -5.00 -14.64 7.76
CA LEU A 256 -4.87 -15.97 8.34
C LEU A 256 -3.40 -16.36 8.56
N ALA A 257 -2.50 -15.98 7.65
CA ALA A 257 -1.07 -16.23 7.78
C ALA A 257 -0.46 -15.49 8.99
N LEU A 258 -0.83 -14.22 9.19
CA LEU A 258 -0.42 -13.46 10.38
C LEU A 258 -0.92 -14.09 11.68
N ALA A 259 -2.16 -14.60 11.68
CA ALA A 259 -2.74 -15.32 12.81
C ALA A 259 -2.19 -16.75 13.00
N LYS A 260 -1.29 -17.20 12.11
CA LYS A 260 -0.69 -18.55 12.12
C LYS A 260 -1.74 -19.66 12.05
N LEU A 261 -2.81 -19.42 11.30
CA LEU A 261 -3.88 -20.38 11.08
C LEU A 261 -3.56 -21.30 9.92
N PRO A 262 -3.78 -22.62 10.02
CA PRO A 262 -3.42 -23.59 8.99
C PRO A 262 -4.20 -23.38 7.67
N GLU A 263 -5.39 -22.79 7.74
CA GLU A 263 -6.21 -22.48 6.56
C GLU A 263 -5.57 -21.43 5.65
N ALA A 264 -4.58 -20.67 6.14
CA ALA A 264 -3.85 -19.67 5.37
C ALA A 264 -3.24 -20.27 4.09
N GLU A 265 -2.62 -21.45 4.17
CA GLU A 265 -2.03 -22.11 3.01
C GLU A 265 -3.09 -22.51 1.97
N THR A 266 -4.23 -23.04 2.44
CA THR A 266 -5.34 -23.43 1.55
C THR A 266 -5.92 -22.24 0.81
N VAL A 267 -6.20 -21.14 1.52
CA VAL A 267 -6.72 -19.91 0.91
C VAL A 267 -5.69 -19.29 -0.02
N PHE A 268 -4.41 -19.31 0.37
CA PHE A 268 -3.34 -18.80 -0.48
C PHE A 268 -3.18 -19.62 -1.76
N GLN A 269 -3.31 -20.94 -1.69
CA GLN A 269 -3.26 -21.79 -2.88
C GLN A 269 -4.39 -21.46 -3.86
N GLN A 270 -5.61 -21.20 -3.37
CA GLN A 270 -6.73 -20.76 -4.22
C GLN A 270 -6.44 -19.44 -4.95
N LEU A 271 -5.65 -18.54 -4.34
CA LEU A 271 -5.19 -17.33 -4.99
C LEU A 271 -4.12 -17.62 -6.04
N LEU A 272 -3.16 -18.49 -5.72
CA LEU A 272 -2.10 -18.88 -6.65
C LEU A 272 -2.64 -19.58 -7.89
N ASP A 273 -3.70 -20.39 -7.76
CA ASP A 273 -4.36 -21.07 -8.86
C ASP A 273 -5.00 -20.09 -9.87
N GLN A 274 -5.25 -18.84 -9.45
CA GLN A 274 -5.78 -17.76 -10.29
C GLN A 274 -4.67 -16.83 -10.82
N ALA A 275 -3.41 -17.09 -10.50
CA ALA A 275 -2.31 -16.22 -10.90
C ALA A 275 -2.04 -16.34 -12.41
N ILE A 276 -1.84 -15.20 -13.06
CA ILE A 276 -1.35 -15.12 -14.42
C ILE A 276 0.18 -15.22 -14.35
N VAL A 277 0.69 -16.39 -14.68
CA VAL A 277 2.12 -16.72 -14.68
C VAL A 277 2.67 -16.57 -16.09
N ALA A 278 3.53 -15.57 -16.29
CA ALA A 278 4.40 -15.46 -17.45
C ALA A 278 5.84 -15.82 -17.06
N LYS A 279 6.74 -15.92 -18.05
CA LYS A 279 8.14 -16.34 -17.86
C LYS A 279 8.83 -15.59 -16.70
N ASN A 280 8.69 -14.26 -16.65
CA ASN A 280 9.35 -13.37 -15.69
C ASN A 280 8.42 -12.55 -14.79
N SER A 281 7.12 -12.83 -14.81
CA SER A 281 6.15 -12.06 -14.02
C SER A 281 5.01 -12.93 -13.56
N THR A 282 4.56 -12.71 -12.33
CA THR A 282 3.36 -13.32 -11.78
C THR A 282 2.46 -12.21 -11.25
N HIS A 283 1.19 -12.22 -11.63
CA HIS A 283 0.24 -11.18 -11.22
C HIS A 283 -1.20 -11.69 -11.25
N TRP A 284 -2.12 -10.86 -10.77
CA TRP A 284 -3.54 -11.15 -10.77
C TRP A 284 -4.28 -10.04 -11.49
N GLU A 285 -5.15 -10.42 -12.40
CA GLU A 285 -6.13 -9.51 -12.99
C GLU A 285 -7.43 -9.56 -12.19
N LEU A 286 -8.03 -8.40 -11.97
CA LEU A 286 -9.30 -8.29 -11.29
C LEU A 286 -10.41 -8.12 -12.33
N PRO A 287 -11.55 -8.83 -12.21
CA PRO A 287 -12.62 -8.77 -13.21
C PRO A 287 -13.15 -7.34 -13.34
N GLN A 288 -13.30 -6.80 -14.56
CA GLN A 288 -13.68 -5.40 -14.79
C GLN A 288 -14.95 -4.98 -14.02
N GLY A 289 -14.89 -3.85 -13.30
CA GLY A 289 -16.03 -3.31 -12.53
C GLY A 289 -15.71 -1.99 -11.79
N PRO A 290 -16.73 -1.28 -11.25
CA PRO A 290 -16.51 -0.05 -10.49
C PRO A 290 -15.62 -0.33 -9.27
N GLY A 291 -14.53 0.42 -9.11
CA GLY A 291 -13.57 0.22 -8.01
C GLY A 291 -12.42 -0.74 -8.31
N LYS A 292 -12.35 -1.34 -9.51
CA LYS A 292 -11.31 -2.29 -9.90
C LYS A 292 -10.36 -1.63 -10.89
N SER A 293 -9.15 -1.33 -10.43
CA SER A 293 -8.13 -0.60 -11.18
C SER A 293 -6.78 -1.31 -11.10
N LYS A 294 -5.82 -0.89 -11.93
CA LYS A 294 -4.42 -1.34 -11.82
C LYS A 294 -3.86 -1.18 -10.40
N ALA A 295 -4.36 -0.20 -9.63
CA ALA A 295 -3.96 0.00 -8.25
C ALA A 295 -4.35 -1.20 -7.36
N VAL A 296 -5.58 -1.70 -7.48
CA VAL A 296 -6.05 -2.85 -6.68
C VAL A 296 -5.31 -4.12 -7.08
N ALA A 297 -4.94 -4.28 -8.36
CA ALA A 297 -4.10 -5.40 -8.78
C ALA A 297 -2.68 -5.35 -8.17
N VAL A 298 -2.09 -4.15 -8.04
CA VAL A 298 -0.83 -3.94 -7.32
C VAL A 298 -0.98 -4.24 -5.83
N GLU A 299 -2.10 -3.82 -5.23
CA GLU A 299 -2.42 -4.09 -3.83
C GLU A 299 -2.58 -5.60 -3.56
N THR A 300 -3.34 -6.31 -4.39
CA THR A 300 -3.47 -7.78 -4.36
C THR A 300 -2.09 -8.45 -4.43
N ALA A 301 -1.25 -8.03 -5.40
CA ALA A 301 0.09 -8.56 -5.55
C ALA A 301 0.98 -8.28 -4.32
N GLY A 302 0.84 -7.10 -3.71
CA GLY A 302 1.52 -6.74 -2.46
C GLY A 302 1.13 -7.68 -1.30
N TYR A 303 -0.18 -7.89 -1.08
CA TYR A 303 -0.66 -8.85 -0.08
C TYR A 303 -0.21 -10.28 -0.36
N SER A 304 -0.16 -10.70 -1.63
CA SER A 304 0.39 -12.01 -2.00
C SER A 304 1.86 -12.16 -1.60
N VAL A 305 2.71 -11.14 -1.86
CA VAL A 305 4.12 -11.16 -1.45
C VAL A 305 4.24 -11.21 0.07
N MET A 306 3.47 -10.40 0.80
CA MET A 306 3.49 -10.42 2.26
C MET A 306 3.05 -11.79 2.81
N THR A 307 2.06 -12.43 2.19
CA THR A 307 1.63 -13.79 2.55
C THR A 307 2.74 -14.81 2.30
N MET A 308 3.40 -14.78 1.13
CA MET A 308 4.54 -15.65 0.82
C MET A 308 5.64 -15.55 1.88
N MET A 309 5.99 -14.32 2.26
CA MET A 309 7.04 -14.07 3.26
C MET A 309 6.59 -14.41 4.68
N THR A 310 5.30 -14.42 4.97
CA THR A 310 4.77 -14.80 6.29
C THR A 310 4.67 -16.31 6.45
N LEU A 311 4.29 -17.03 5.39
CA LEU A 311 4.15 -18.50 5.41
C LEU A 311 5.52 -19.21 5.38
N ASP A 312 6.29 -19.01 4.31
CA ASP A 312 7.61 -19.63 4.16
C ASP A 312 8.46 -18.84 3.13
N PRO A 313 9.32 -17.92 3.59
CA PRO A 313 10.20 -17.15 2.72
C PRO A 313 11.07 -18.00 1.80
N LYS A 314 11.57 -19.15 2.28
CA LYS A 314 12.51 -19.99 1.51
C LYS A 314 11.78 -20.72 0.39
N LYS A 315 10.60 -21.25 0.68
CA LYS A 315 9.75 -21.93 -0.31
C LYS A 315 9.29 -20.97 -1.41
N TYR A 316 8.86 -19.76 -1.04
CA TYR A 316 8.23 -18.84 -1.98
C TYR A 316 9.16 -17.78 -2.58
N GLU A 317 10.45 -17.77 -2.25
CA GLU A 317 11.40 -16.73 -2.69
C GLU A 317 11.34 -16.45 -4.20
N GLN A 318 11.42 -17.48 -5.02
CA GLN A 318 11.42 -17.33 -6.49
C GLN A 318 10.09 -16.77 -7.01
N GLN A 319 8.97 -17.23 -6.45
CA GLN A 319 7.64 -16.77 -6.85
C GLN A 319 7.42 -15.31 -6.42
N ALA A 320 7.82 -14.96 -5.20
CA ALA A 320 7.77 -13.59 -4.68
C ALA A 320 8.58 -12.63 -5.57
N ARG A 321 9.78 -13.03 -6.00
CA ARG A 321 10.59 -12.24 -6.96
C ARG A 321 9.84 -11.96 -8.25
N LYS A 322 9.15 -12.94 -8.84
CA LYS A 322 8.34 -12.73 -10.07
C LYS A 322 7.17 -11.77 -9.86
N VAL A 323 6.56 -11.78 -8.68
CA VAL A 323 5.50 -10.82 -8.32
C VAL A 323 6.09 -9.42 -8.12
N VAL A 324 7.21 -9.28 -7.42
CA VAL A 324 7.90 -8.00 -7.21
C VAL A 324 8.37 -7.38 -8.53
N LYS A 325 8.87 -8.20 -9.46
CA LYS A 325 9.20 -7.76 -10.83
C LYS A 325 8.00 -7.11 -11.51
N TRP A 326 6.84 -7.77 -11.44
CA TRP A 326 5.60 -7.24 -12.00
C TRP A 326 5.14 -5.94 -11.33
N ILE A 327 5.14 -5.90 -9.99
CA ILE A 327 4.78 -4.71 -9.21
C ILE A 327 5.66 -3.53 -9.66
N THR A 328 6.98 -3.73 -9.75
CA THR A 328 7.92 -2.67 -10.12
C THR A 328 7.64 -2.11 -11.51
N ALA A 329 7.18 -2.95 -12.45
CA ALA A 329 6.79 -2.52 -13.79
C ALA A 329 5.50 -1.67 -13.83
N GLN A 330 4.73 -1.60 -12.73
CA GLN A 330 3.50 -0.81 -12.65
C GLN A 330 3.70 0.66 -12.22
N ARG A 331 4.94 1.10 -11.97
CA ARG A 331 5.22 2.49 -11.54
C ARG A 331 5.14 3.49 -12.68
N ASN A 332 4.76 4.72 -12.34
CA ASN A 332 4.83 5.86 -13.24
C ASN A 332 6.27 6.45 -13.32
N GLY A 333 6.49 7.43 -14.20
CA GLY A 333 7.79 8.06 -14.42
C GLY A 333 8.38 8.79 -13.20
N GLN A 334 7.58 9.00 -12.16
CA GLN A 334 7.99 9.63 -10.88
C GLN A 334 8.21 8.60 -9.77
N GLY A 335 8.15 7.30 -10.07
CA GLY A 335 8.33 6.22 -9.09
C GLY A 335 7.13 5.99 -8.17
N GLY A 336 5.99 6.65 -8.41
CA GLY A 336 4.75 6.41 -7.68
C GLY A 336 3.89 5.30 -8.30
N PHE A 337 2.98 4.75 -7.50
CA PHE A 337 1.91 3.86 -7.97
C PHE A 337 0.60 4.64 -8.18
N TYR A 338 -0.39 3.98 -8.79
CA TYR A 338 -1.67 4.60 -9.19
C TYR A 338 -2.57 5.04 -8.01
N SER A 339 -2.35 4.54 -6.80
CA SER A 339 -3.13 4.87 -5.59
C SER A 339 -2.22 4.94 -4.37
N THR A 340 -2.76 5.51 -3.28
CA THR A 340 -2.17 5.64 -1.94
C THR A 340 -2.13 4.34 -1.18
#